data_AF-A0A347WBJ4-F1
#
_entry.id   AF-A0A347WBJ4-F1
#
_cell.length_a   1.000
_cell.length_b   1.000
_cell.length_c   1.000
_cell.angle_alpha   90.00
_cell.angle_beta   90.00
_cell.angle_gamma   90.00
#
_symmetry.space_group_name_H-M   'P 1'
#
loop_
_entity.id
_entity.type
_entity.pdbx_description
1 polymer ?
#
loop_
_entity_poly.entity_id
_entity_poly.type
_entity_poly.pdbx_seq_one_letter_code
_entity_poly.pdbx_strand_id
1 'polypeptide(L)'
;MERGRLFPMRLVIILGVACAAMTGLFHPAWAGGRIQICLEQHTLDNSFIQDTPARGPVLVPAGTALNYAGHAFGPASDPLDRVHAPPDGDGWRGISAAEETRRRQLQMEDIGGDTSYHRPQAALMTTHAVTLSHAHPCAMVGATALLSDDWTWTMDTIPARPDMYFQAYGTVHDDQLDPTFNNDADPFQWTAAHGALNAIVTQTIDQSLTLRSPD
;
A
#
# COMPACT_ATOMS: atom_id res chain seq x y z
N MET A 1 60.40 44.67 -44.69
CA MET A 1 59.09 45.35 -44.66
C MET A 1 58.08 44.29 -44.23
N GLU A 2 57.72 44.26 -42.94
CA GLU A 2 56.44 44.80 -42.39
C GLU A 2 55.22 44.12 -43.05
N ARG A 3 54.20 43.52 -42.41
CA ARG A 3 53.59 43.40 -41.07
C ARG A 3 52.81 42.05 -41.11
N GLY A 4 52.64 41.24 -40.07
CA GLY A 4 51.87 41.51 -38.86
C GLY A 4 50.35 41.54 -39.12
N ARG A 5 49.61 40.48 -38.77
CA ARG A 5 48.25 40.52 -38.16
C ARG A 5 47.72 39.15 -37.73
N LEU A 6 47.08 39.17 -36.56
CA LEU A 6 46.54 38.07 -35.76
C LEU A 6 45.16 37.56 -36.27
N PHE A 7 44.90 36.27 -35.99
CA PHE A 7 43.65 35.50 -35.63
C PHE A 7 42.26 36.19 -35.65
N PRO A 8 41.09 35.47 -35.60
CA PRO A 8 40.81 34.03 -35.41
C PRO A 8 39.65 33.47 -36.32
N MET A 9 39.14 32.25 -36.04
CA MET A 9 37.69 31.88 -35.99
C MET A 9 37.30 30.54 -36.68
N ARG A 10 37.02 29.53 -35.83
CA ARG A 10 35.92 28.53 -35.79
C ARG A 10 35.26 28.05 -37.10
N LEU A 11 35.18 26.72 -37.30
CA LEU A 11 33.95 25.88 -37.35
C LEU A 11 34.34 24.40 -37.65
N VAL A 12 34.26 23.47 -36.68
CA VAL A 12 33.22 22.42 -36.50
C VAL A 12 32.91 21.59 -37.76
N ILE A 13 33.09 20.25 -37.67
CA ILE A 13 32.10 19.23 -38.10
C ILE A 13 32.43 17.87 -37.41
N ILE A 14 31.62 17.58 -36.38
CA ILE A 14 30.89 16.32 -36.08
C ILE A 14 31.69 15.00 -36.13
N LEU A 15 32.04 14.49 -34.95
CA LEU A 15 32.28 13.06 -34.73
C LEU A 15 30.99 12.44 -34.15
N GLY A 16 30.38 11.55 -34.92
CA GLY A 16 29.23 10.76 -34.50
C GLY A 16 29.65 9.41 -33.93
N VAL A 17 29.00 9.08 -32.80
CA VAL A 17 28.54 7.75 -32.36
C VAL A 17 29.59 6.68 -32.05
N ALA A 18 29.79 6.40 -30.76
CA ALA A 18 29.33 5.14 -30.14
C ALA A 18 29.69 5.10 -28.63
N CYS A 19 28.86 5.72 -27.79
CA CYS A 19 28.80 5.36 -26.36
C CYS A 19 27.98 4.07 -26.24
N ALA A 20 28.64 2.93 -26.42
CA ALA A 20 28.06 1.63 -26.10
C ALA A 20 28.36 1.28 -24.65
N ALA A 21 27.31 0.87 -23.93
CA ALA A 21 27.32 0.14 -22.66
C ALA A 21 27.74 0.90 -21.38
N MET A 22 26.92 1.90 -20.99
CA MET A 22 26.57 2.07 -19.57
C MET A 22 25.04 2.15 -19.42
N THR A 23 24.37 1.06 -19.77
CA THR A 23 23.14 0.67 -19.08
C THR A 23 23.60 0.07 -17.75
N GLY A 24 23.90 0.87 -16.74
CA GLY A 24 22.83 1.53 -16.01
C GLY A 24 22.05 0.46 -15.26
N LEU A 25 22.70 -0.20 -14.30
CA LEU A 25 22.05 -0.91 -13.20
C LEU A 25 21.26 0.12 -12.37
N PHE A 26 20.19 0.66 -12.95
CA PHE A 26 19.15 1.37 -12.22
C PHE A 26 18.05 0.36 -11.97
N HIS A 27 18.30 -0.56 -11.03
CA HIS A 27 17.17 -1.09 -10.28
C HIS A 27 16.65 0.11 -9.48
N PRO A 28 15.43 0.62 -9.75
CA PRO A 28 14.87 1.62 -8.86
C PRO A 28 14.84 1.01 -7.47
N ALA A 29 15.18 1.79 -6.44
CA ALA A 29 15.27 1.38 -5.04
C ALA A 29 13.89 1.02 -4.44
N TRP A 30 13.22 0.04 -5.03
CA TRP A 30 12.00 -0.60 -4.55
C TRP A 30 12.37 -2.04 -4.18
N ALA A 31 13.36 -2.17 -3.30
CA ALA A 31 13.91 -3.46 -2.96
C ALA A 31 13.03 -4.26 -1.99
N GLY A 32 11.87 -3.73 -1.54
CA GLY A 32 11.01 -4.37 -0.54
C GLY A 32 9.62 -4.82 -1.00
N GLY A 33 9.28 -4.74 -2.29
CA GLY A 33 7.96 -5.14 -2.82
C GLY A 33 6.97 -3.99 -3.01
N ARG A 34 5.72 -4.31 -3.40
CA ARG A 34 4.69 -3.30 -3.75
C ARG A 34 3.30 -3.70 -3.28
N ILE A 35 2.58 -2.70 -2.78
CA ILE A 35 1.16 -2.79 -2.48
C ILE A 35 0.36 -1.83 -3.37
N GLN A 36 -0.91 -2.15 -3.57
CA GLN A 36 -1.92 -1.16 -3.94
C GLN A 36 -2.62 -0.74 -2.66
N ILE A 37 -2.58 0.56 -2.35
CA ILE A 37 -3.29 1.15 -1.24
C ILE A 37 -4.47 1.96 -1.77
N CYS A 38 -5.63 1.82 -1.15
CA CYS A 38 -6.88 2.46 -1.56
C CYS A 38 -7.61 3.08 -0.38
N LEU A 39 -8.23 4.23 -0.64
CA LEU A 39 -9.36 4.70 0.15
C LEU A 39 -10.52 3.72 -0.02
N GLU A 40 -11.20 3.40 1.07
CA GLU A 40 -12.46 2.68 1.01
C GLU A 40 -13.47 3.46 0.18
N GLN A 41 -14.09 2.78 -0.79
CA GLN A 41 -15.13 3.34 -1.63
C GLN A 41 -16.45 2.68 -1.26
N HIS A 42 -17.19 3.28 -0.34
CA HIS A 42 -18.57 2.89 -0.11
C HIS A 42 -19.44 3.29 -1.30
N THR A 43 -20.14 2.32 -1.88
CA THR A 43 -21.08 2.54 -2.99
C THR A 43 -22.38 3.19 -2.56
N LEU A 44 -22.71 3.20 -1.27
CA LEU A 44 -23.86 3.92 -0.73
C LEU A 44 -23.45 4.92 0.34
N ASP A 45 -23.92 6.16 0.12
CA ASP A 45 -23.90 7.30 1.03
C ASP A 45 -24.60 6.94 2.35
N ASN A 46 -23.92 6.24 3.26
CA ASN A 46 -24.40 6.12 4.63
C ASN A 46 -24.44 7.53 5.22
N SER A 47 -25.64 8.01 5.50
CA SER A 47 -25.91 9.36 6.03
C SER A 47 -25.20 9.69 7.35
N PHE A 48 -24.59 8.69 8.00
CA PHE A 48 -23.74 8.87 9.17
C PHE A 48 -22.28 9.26 8.84
N ILE A 49 -21.80 8.98 7.62
CA ILE A 49 -20.48 9.39 7.11
C ILE A 49 -20.58 10.72 6.32
N GLN A 50 -21.77 11.03 5.79
CA GLN A 50 -22.09 12.22 4.97
C GLN A 50 -21.82 13.57 5.64
N ASP A 51 -21.81 13.64 6.98
CA ASP A 51 -21.54 14.90 7.70
C ASP A 51 -20.06 15.21 7.86
N THR A 52 -19.18 14.36 7.31
CA THR A 52 -17.75 14.67 7.28
C THR A 52 -17.51 15.55 6.05
N PRO A 53 -17.20 16.86 6.21
CA PRO A 53 -16.90 17.72 5.07
C PRO A 53 -15.87 17.02 4.21
N ALA A 54 -16.10 16.96 2.89
CA ALA A 54 -15.25 16.30 1.90
C ALA A 54 -13.79 16.57 2.24
N ARG A 55 -13.18 15.63 2.96
CA ARG A 55 -11.83 15.80 3.45
C ARG A 55 -11.00 15.82 2.17
N GLY A 56 -10.14 16.83 2.05
CA GLY A 56 -9.31 17.00 0.86
C GLY A 56 -8.46 15.77 0.59
N PRO A 57 -7.58 15.83 -0.43
CA PRO A 57 -6.66 14.74 -0.71
C PRO A 57 -5.95 14.24 0.55
N VAL A 58 -5.93 12.92 0.74
CA VAL A 58 -5.33 12.25 1.90
C VAL A 58 -3.87 11.96 1.59
N LEU A 59 -2.96 12.62 2.30
CA LEU A 59 -1.54 12.26 2.28
C LEU A 59 -1.32 11.08 3.23
N VAL A 60 -1.15 9.89 2.68
CA VAL A 60 -0.65 8.73 3.44
C VAL A 60 0.86 8.91 3.60
N PRO A 61 1.40 9.04 4.82
CA PRO A 61 2.83 9.24 5.02
C PRO A 61 3.64 7.99 4.67
N ALA A 62 4.95 8.17 4.47
CA ALA A 62 5.88 7.06 4.61
C ALA A 62 5.88 6.59 6.07
N GLY A 63 6.09 5.31 6.31
CA GLY A 63 6.04 4.76 7.67
C GLY A 63 4.63 4.41 8.15
N THR A 64 3.59 4.50 7.30
CA THR A 64 2.27 3.97 7.66
C THR A 64 2.36 2.45 7.79
N ALA A 65 2.13 1.93 8.99
CA ALA A 65 2.05 0.51 9.27
C ALA A 65 0.63 0.01 8.98
N LEU A 66 0.53 -1.09 8.24
CA LEU A 66 -0.71 -1.78 7.94
C LEU A 66 -0.63 -3.22 8.46
N ASN A 67 -1.65 -3.62 9.21
CA ASN A 67 -1.77 -4.95 9.82
C ASN A 67 -2.68 -5.84 8.98
N TYR A 68 -2.39 -7.14 8.92
CA TYR A 68 -3.27 -8.11 8.25
C TYR A 68 -4.68 -8.04 8.86
N ALA A 69 -5.67 -7.77 8.02
CA ALA A 69 -7.06 -7.51 8.45
C ALA A 69 -8.02 -8.66 8.11
N GLY A 70 -7.53 -9.70 7.41
CA GLY A 70 -8.32 -10.86 7.00
C GLY A 70 -8.18 -11.11 5.50
N HIS A 71 -9.10 -11.93 4.99
CA HIS A 71 -9.16 -12.20 3.58
C HIS A 71 -10.03 -11.20 2.81
N ALA A 72 -9.57 -10.85 1.61
CA ALA A 72 -10.31 -10.02 0.68
C ALA A 72 -11.19 -10.87 -0.24
N PHE A 73 -12.41 -10.39 -0.42
CA PHE A 73 -13.40 -10.88 -1.38
C PHE A 73 -13.52 -9.96 -2.60
N GLY A 74 -13.14 -8.69 -2.45
CA GLY A 74 -13.14 -7.68 -3.51
C GLY A 74 -11.77 -7.01 -3.73
N PRO A 75 -11.72 -5.91 -4.49
CA PRO A 75 -10.50 -5.12 -4.68
C PRO A 75 -10.11 -4.37 -3.39
N ALA A 76 -8.91 -3.78 -3.33
CA ALA A 76 -8.47 -3.01 -2.16
C ALA A 76 -9.39 -1.84 -1.79
N SER A 77 -10.15 -1.27 -2.73
CA SER A 77 -11.12 -0.21 -2.43
C SER A 77 -12.40 -0.72 -1.74
N ASP A 78 -12.67 -2.03 -1.81
CA ASP A 78 -13.81 -2.70 -1.17
C ASP A 78 -13.42 -4.16 -0.85
N PRO A 79 -12.51 -4.38 0.13
CA PRO A 79 -11.94 -5.70 0.37
C PRO A 79 -12.99 -6.70 0.84
N LEU A 80 -14.05 -6.24 1.51
CA LEU A 80 -15.14 -7.09 1.97
C LEU A 80 -16.23 -7.33 0.92
N ASP A 81 -16.08 -6.75 -0.28
CA ASP A 81 -17.05 -6.83 -1.37
C ASP A 81 -18.46 -6.43 -0.91
N ARG A 82 -18.52 -5.29 -0.20
CA ARG A 82 -19.74 -4.76 0.42
C ARG A 82 -20.81 -4.42 -0.59
N VAL A 83 -20.45 -4.14 -1.85
CA VAL A 83 -21.43 -3.96 -2.93
C VAL A 83 -22.37 -5.19 -3.09
N HIS A 84 -21.96 -6.37 -2.61
CA HIS A 84 -22.78 -7.57 -2.60
C HIS A 84 -23.37 -7.92 -1.21
N ALA A 85 -23.06 -7.15 -0.16
CA ALA A 85 -23.59 -7.36 1.18
C ALA A 85 -24.79 -6.44 1.45
N PRO A 86 -25.78 -6.83 2.28
CA PRO A 86 -26.84 -5.91 2.70
C PRO A 86 -26.27 -4.69 3.44
N PRO A 87 -26.82 -3.47 3.23
CA PRO A 87 -28.00 -3.15 2.43
C PRO A 87 -27.72 -2.91 0.93
N ASP A 88 -26.45 -2.91 0.51
CA ASP A 88 -26.02 -2.43 -0.80
C ASP A 88 -26.25 -3.46 -1.92
N GLY A 89 -26.14 -4.75 -1.59
CA GLY A 89 -26.28 -5.87 -2.53
C GLY A 89 -27.39 -6.84 -2.18
N ASP A 90 -27.72 -7.70 -3.14
CA ASP A 90 -28.71 -8.78 -2.98
C ASP A 90 -28.09 -10.11 -2.51
N GLY A 91 -26.86 -10.05 -2.00
CA GLY A 91 -25.97 -11.19 -1.76
C GLY A 91 -24.98 -11.39 -2.92
N TRP A 92 -24.07 -12.35 -2.80
CA TRP A 92 -23.19 -12.75 -3.90
C TRP A 92 -23.93 -13.55 -5.00
N ARG A 93 -25.10 -13.09 -5.45
CA ARG A 93 -25.89 -13.80 -6.46
C ARG A 93 -25.18 -13.79 -7.82
N GLY A 94 -25.18 -14.94 -8.49
CA GLY A 94 -24.60 -15.06 -9.83
C GLY A 94 -23.09 -15.28 -9.87
N ILE A 95 -22.40 -15.37 -8.72
CA ILE A 95 -21.02 -15.88 -8.70
C ILE A 95 -21.00 -17.38 -9.06
N SER A 96 -19.87 -17.85 -9.59
CA SER A 96 -19.69 -19.27 -9.86
C SER A 96 -19.64 -20.09 -8.55
N ALA A 97 -20.05 -21.36 -8.59
CA ALA A 97 -19.94 -22.26 -7.44
C ALA A 97 -18.50 -22.42 -6.91
N ALA A 98 -17.51 -22.32 -7.81
CA ALA A 98 -16.10 -22.32 -7.44
C ALA A 98 -15.72 -21.08 -6.62
N GLU A 99 -16.22 -19.91 -7.02
CA GLU A 99 -16.00 -18.66 -6.29
C GLU A 99 -16.70 -18.66 -4.93
N GLU A 100 -17.94 -19.16 -4.86
CA GLU A 100 -18.64 -19.30 -3.58
C GLU A 100 -17.87 -20.20 -2.61
N THR A 101 -17.38 -21.33 -3.11
CA THR A 101 -16.57 -22.28 -2.33
C THR A 101 -15.29 -21.63 -1.83
N ARG A 102 -14.57 -20.90 -2.70
CA ARG A 102 -13.35 -20.17 -2.34
C ARG A 102 -13.62 -19.18 -1.20
N ARG A 103 -14.63 -18.32 -1.34
CA ARG A 103 -14.96 -17.30 -0.33
C ARG A 103 -15.38 -17.92 1.00
N ARG A 104 -16.18 -19.00 0.96
CA ARG A 104 -16.57 -19.74 2.16
C ARG A 104 -15.37 -20.32 2.89
N GLN A 105 -14.39 -20.87 2.18
CA GLN A 105 -13.16 -21.37 2.78
C GLN A 105 -12.39 -20.24 3.49
N LEU A 106 -12.16 -19.12 2.80
CA LEU A 106 -11.47 -17.96 3.38
C LEU A 106 -12.21 -17.35 4.58
N GLN A 107 -13.54 -17.34 4.56
CA GLN A 107 -14.33 -16.91 5.71
C GLN A 107 -14.20 -17.86 6.91
N MET A 108 -14.16 -19.18 6.66
CA MET A 108 -13.97 -20.18 7.72
C MET A 108 -12.57 -20.10 8.32
N GLU A 109 -11.57 -19.79 7.50
CA GLU A 109 -10.23 -19.42 7.93
C GLU A 109 -10.32 -18.20 8.87
N ASP A 110 -10.84 -17.05 8.42
CA ASP A 110 -10.89 -15.83 9.24
C ASP A 110 -11.65 -15.96 10.59
N ILE A 111 -12.73 -16.74 10.64
CA ILE A 111 -13.53 -16.96 11.86
C ILE A 111 -12.84 -17.93 12.85
N GLY A 112 -11.76 -18.60 12.44
CA GLY A 112 -11.09 -19.62 13.26
C GLY A 112 -11.93 -20.89 13.43
N GLY A 113 -12.88 -21.13 12.52
CA GLY A 113 -13.70 -22.34 12.50
C GLY A 113 -12.95 -23.57 11.98
N ASP A 114 -11.81 -23.36 11.34
CA ASP A 114 -10.82 -24.40 11.04
C ASP A 114 -9.72 -24.37 12.10
N THR A 115 -9.52 -25.50 12.79
CA THR A 115 -8.44 -25.68 13.79
C THR A 115 -7.03 -25.55 13.20
N SER A 116 -6.89 -25.55 11.87
CA SER A 116 -5.62 -25.34 11.17
C SER A 116 -5.35 -23.87 10.85
N TYR A 117 -6.36 -22.99 10.93
CA TYR A 117 -6.16 -21.58 10.65
C TYR A 117 -5.31 -20.91 11.72
N HIS A 118 -4.20 -20.32 11.28
CA HIS A 118 -3.39 -19.43 12.08
C HIS A 118 -3.42 -18.08 11.38
N ARG A 119 -4.00 -17.07 12.05
CA ARG A 119 -4.02 -15.70 11.53
C ARG A 119 -2.59 -15.32 11.14
N PRO A 120 -2.35 -14.91 9.88
CA PRO A 120 -1.07 -14.36 9.47
C PRO A 120 -0.61 -13.30 10.46
N GLN A 121 0.53 -13.55 11.06
CA GLN A 121 1.24 -12.61 11.93
C GLN A 121 2.04 -11.64 11.05
N ALA A 122 1.33 -10.91 10.21
CA ALA A 122 1.90 -10.07 9.16
C ALA A 122 1.50 -8.61 9.33
N ALA A 123 2.49 -7.73 9.20
CA ALA A 123 2.30 -6.33 8.97
C ALA A 123 3.28 -5.84 7.91
N LEU A 124 2.92 -4.73 7.27
CA LEU A 124 3.74 -4.07 6.27
C LEU A 124 3.78 -2.57 6.54
N MET A 125 4.82 -1.90 6.05
CA MET A 125 5.01 -0.47 6.24
C MET A 125 5.25 0.20 4.89
N THR A 126 4.59 1.34 4.62
CA THR A 126 4.82 2.12 3.39
C THR A 126 6.22 2.72 3.39
N THR A 127 6.94 2.61 2.27
CA THR A 127 8.31 3.15 2.16
C THR A 127 8.35 4.61 1.72
N HIS A 128 7.28 5.11 1.11
CA HIS A 128 7.15 6.48 0.63
C HIS A 128 5.73 7.00 0.84
N ALA A 129 5.61 8.31 0.94
CA ALA A 129 4.30 8.95 1.05
C ALA A 129 3.56 8.93 -0.29
N VAL A 130 2.23 8.87 -0.23
CA VAL A 130 1.36 8.91 -1.41
C VAL A 130 0.10 9.70 -1.12
N THR A 131 -0.43 10.39 -2.13
CA THR A 131 -1.68 11.16 -2.00
C THR A 131 -2.82 10.41 -2.68
N LEU A 132 -3.88 10.16 -1.92
CA LEU A 132 -5.13 9.57 -2.41
C LEU A 132 -6.23 10.64 -2.44
N SER A 133 -7.20 10.46 -3.32
CA SER A 133 -8.35 11.38 -3.44
C SER A 133 -9.55 10.65 -4.03
N HIS A 134 -10.74 11.25 -4.02
CA HIS A 134 -11.89 10.65 -4.69
C HIS A 134 -11.65 10.37 -6.19
N ALA A 135 -10.92 11.24 -6.89
CA ALA A 135 -10.60 11.05 -8.31
C ALA A 135 -9.53 9.97 -8.55
N HIS A 136 -8.64 9.78 -7.57
CA HIS A 136 -7.57 8.79 -7.59
C HIS A 136 -7.55 8.07 -6.23
N PRO A 137 -8.51 7.15 -6.00
CA PRO A 137 -8.74 6.54 -4.69
C PRO A 137 -7.64 5.54 -4.33
N CYS A 138 -6.94 5.03 -5.34
CA CYS A 138 -5.92 4.01 -5.19
C CYS A 138 -4.58 4.48 -5.77
N ALA A 139 -3.49 4.03 -5.16
CA ALA A 139 -2.16 4.22 -5.67
C ALA A 139 -1.27 3.01 -5.39
N MET A 140 -0.21 2.89 -6.18
CA MET A 140 0.83 1.89 -5.94
C MET A 140 1.93 2.50 -5.07
N VAL A 141 2.31 1.82 -4.00
CA VAL A 141 3.34 2.29 -3.07
C VAL A 141 4.29 1.15 -2.71
N GLY A 142 5.54 1.51 -2.44
CA GLY A 142 6.54 0.55 -1.99
C GLY A 142 6.23 0.16 -0.56
N ALA A 143 6.54 -1.08 -0.20
CA ALA A 143 6.33 -1.58 1.15
C ALA A 143 7.55 -2.35 1.63
N THR A 144 7.62 -2.57 2.94
CA THR A 144 8.50 -3.53 3.60
C THR A 144 7.66 -4.32 4.60
N ALA A 145 8.02 -5.57 4.87
CA ALA A 145 7.43 -6.31 5.99
C ALA A 145 7.86 -5.65 7.30
N LEU A 146 7.00 -5.72 8.30
CA LEU A 146 7.23 -5.15 9.62
C LEU A 146 7.18 -6.28 10.64
N LEU A 147 8.27 -6.43 11.40
CA LEU A 147 8.43 -7.42 12.46
C LEU A 147 8.37 -6.75 13.81
N SER A 148 7.70 -7.36 14.77
CA SER A 148 7.66 -6.88 16.15
C SER A 148 7.16 -7.97 17.09
N ASP A 149 7.91 -8.24 18.14
CA ASP A 149 7.50 -9.18 19.19
C ASP A 149 6.31 -8.62 19.99
N ASP A 150 6.29 -7.31 20.27
CA ASP A 150 5.20 -6.64 21.00
C ASP A 150 3.87 -6.70 20.24
N TRP A 151 3.93 -6.55 18.92
CA TRP A 151 2.75 -6.57 18.05
C TRP A 151 2.51 -7.93 17.39
N THR A 152 3.31 -8.94 17.77
CA THR A 152 3.23 -10.33 17.28
C THR A 152 3.40 -10.48 15.77
N TRP A 153 4.07 -9.54 15.09
CA TRP A 153 4.34 -9.62 13.66
C TRP A 153 5.64 -10.37 13.42
N THR A 154 5.54 -11.53 12.78
CA THR A 154 6.64 -12.49 12.62
C THR A 154 6.93 -12.85 11.17
N MET A 155 6.05 -12.48 10.23
CA MET A 155 6.24 -12.76 8.80
C MET A 155 7.21 -11.76 8.17
N ASP A 156 8.43 -12.23 7.85
CA ASP A 156 9.48 -11.44 7.19
C ASP A 156 9.30 -11.32 5.67
N THR A 157 8.50 -12.21 5.10
CA THR A 157 8.14 -12.26 3.68
C THR A 157 6.63 -12.31 3.54
N ILE A 158 6.07 -11.41 2.72
CA ILE A 158 4.62 -11.36 2.45
C ILE A 158 4.38 -11.66 0.97
N PRO A 159 3.76 -12.81 0.63
CA PRO A 159 3.51 -13.18 -0.75
C PRO A 159 2.51 -12.24 -1.42
N ALA A 160 2.66 -12.03 -2.74
CA ALA A 160 1.63 -11.37 -3.54
C ALA A 160 0.39 -12.27 -3.67
N ARG A 161 -0.53 -12.15 -2.71
CA ARG A 161 -1.86 -12.76 -2.80
C ARG A 161 -2.94 -11.68 -2.77
N PRO A 162 -3.84 -11.65 -3.77
CA PRO A 162 -4.91 -10.66 -3.83
C PRO A 162 -6.01 -10.91 -2.79
N ASP A 163 -6.02 -12.10 -2.17
CA ASP A 163 -6.96 -12.47 -1.13
C ASP A 163 -6.49 -12.08 0.28
N MET A 164 -5.30 -11.50 0.46
CA MET A 164 -4.86 -10.94 1.73
C MET A 164 -5.01 -9.43 1.69
N TYR A 165 -5.73 -8.84 2.64
CA TYR A 165 -5.77 -7.39 2.78
C TYR A 165 -5.26 -6.93 4.15
N PHE A 166 -4.76 -5.70 4.13
CA PHE A 166 -4.15 -5.03 5.25
C PHE A 166 -4.88 -3.71 5.48
N GLN A 167 -5.05 -3.33 6.75
CA GLN A 167 -5.62 -2.03 7.13
C GLN A 167 -4.62 -1.22 7.94
N ALA A 168 -4.73 0.10 7.83
CA ALA A 168 -3.95 1.02 8.63
C ALA A 168 -4.04 0.65 10.12
N TYR A 169 -2.89 0.58 10.77
CA TYR A 169 -2.76 0.18 12.17
C TYR A 169 -2.05 1.22 13.02
N GLY A 170 -1.12 1.96 12.42
CA GLY A 170 -0.40 3.04 13.06
C GLY A 170 0.56 3.73 12.10
N THR A 171 1.33 4.66 12.64
CA THR A 171 2.47 5.29 11.96
C THR A 171 3.74 4.97 12.71
N VAL A 172 4.81 4.70 11.96
CA VAL A 172 6.14 4.44 12.51
C VAL A 172 6.96 5.72 12.42
N HIS A 173 7.40 6.21 13.58
CA HIS A 173 8.28 7.36 13.72
C HIS A 173 9.44 6.99 14.64
N ASP A 174 10.68 7.28 14.23
CA ASP A 174 11.88 6.98 15.02
C ASP A 174 11.93 5.52 15.55
N ASP A 175 11.61 4.57 14.67
CA ASP A 175 11.51 3.12 14.95
C ASP A 175 10.45 2.71 16.00
N GLN A 176 9.53 3.63 16.34
CA GLN A 176 8.42 3.38 17.25
C GLN A 176 7.08 3.44 16.53
N LEU A 177 6.17 2.54 16.87
CA LEU A 177 4.81 2.55 16.37
C LEU A 177 3.91 3.43 17.24
N ASP A 178 3.22 4.38 16.61
CA ASP A 178 2.07 5.10 17.16
C ASP A 178 0.77 4.57 16.56
N PRO A 179 0.00 3.73 17.28
CA PRO A 179 -1.29 3.22 16.81
C PRO A 179 -2.44 4.20 17.04
N THR A 180 -2.18 5.37 17.65
CA THR A 180 -3.24 6.31 18.05
C THR A 180 -3.59 7.30 16.94
N PHE A 181 -2.67 7.51 15.99
CA PHE A 181 -2.75 8.53 14.94
C PHE A 181 -2.90 9.97 15.47
N ASN A 182 -2.75 10.23 16.77
CA ASN A 182 -3.04 11.54 17.35
C ASN A 182 -1.99 12.60 16.97
N ASN A 183 -0.82 12.17 16.53
CA ASN A 183 0.25 13.03 16.05
C ASN A 183 0.22 13.22 14.52
N ASP A 184 -0.70 12.55 13.84
CA ASP A 184 -0.84 12.61 12.39
C ASP A 184 -1.73 13.77 11.94
N ALA A 185 -1.46 14.29 10.74
CA ALA A 185 -2.24 15.37 10.16
C ALA A 185 -3.61 14.88 9.65
N ASP A 186 -4.64 15.68 9.89
CA ASP A 186 -5.87 15.58 9.10
C ASP A 186 -5.57 15.89 7.61
N PRO A 187 -6.15 15.14 6.66
CA PRO A 187 -7.22 14.17 6.84
C PRO A 187 -6.79 12.71 7.08
N PHE A 188 -5.48 12.42 7.08
CA PHE A 188 -4.97 11.05 7.20
C PHE A 188 -5.31 10.41 8.54
N GLN A 189 -5.16 11.13 9.65
CA GLN A 189 -5.53 10.65 10.99
C GLN A 189 -6.92 10.02 11.00
N TRP A 190 -7.93 10.77 10.52
CA TRP A 190 -9.30 10.30 10.53
C TRP A 190 -9.52 9.11 9.59
N THR A 191 -8.98 9.17 8.37
CA THR A 191 -9.12 8.07 7.40
C THR A 191 -8.53 6.77 7.97
N ALA A 192 -7.34 6.83 8.55
CA ALA A 192 -6.69 5.67 9.15
C ALA A 192 -7.45 5.15 10.38
N ALA A 193 -7.83 6.04 11.31
CA ALA A 193 -8.54 5.68 12.54
C ALA A 193 -9.93 5.06 12.30
N HIS A 194 -10.55 5.31 11.14
CA HIS A 194 -11.85 4.74 10.77
C HIS A 194 -11.75 3.48 9.89
N GLY A 195 -10.54 2.94 9.68
CA GLY A 195 -10.34 1.74 8.86
C GLY A 195 -10.57 1.95 7.36
N ALA A 196 -10.61 3.20 6.89
CA ALA A 196 -10.93 3.56 5.51
C ALA A 196 -9.69 3.54 4.58
N LEU A 197 -8.58 2.95 5.03
CA LEU A 197 -7.35 2.78 4.25
C LEU A 197 -6.96 1.30 4.21
N ASN A 198 -7.12 0.72 3.02
CA ASN A 198 -6.96 -0.70 2.77
C ASN A 198 -5.82 -0.93 1.78
N ALA A 199 -5.10 -2.05 1.90
CA ALA A 199 -4.07 -2.43 0.96
C ALA A 199 -4.08 -3.91 0.62
N ILE A 200 -3.68 -4.23 -0.62
CA ILE A 200 -3.39 -5.59 -1.09
C ILE A 200 -1.96 -5.67 -1.62
N VAL A 201 -1.34 -6.83 -1.48
CA VAL A 201 0.03 -7.07 -1.94
C VAL A 201 0.02 -7.43 -3.43
N THR A 202 0.66 -6.60 -4.23
CA THR A 202 0.70 -6.74 -5.70
C THR A 202 2.02 -7.31 -6.22
N GLN A 203 3.08 -7.15 -5.43
CA GLN A 203 4.39 -7.73 -5.66
C GLN A 203 4.90 -8.21 -4.30
N THR A 204 5.43 -9.44 -4.25
CA THR A 204 5.96 -10.04 -3.03
C THR A 204 6.90 -9.08 -2.32
N ILE A 205 6.71 -8.99 -1.01
CA ILE A 205 7.53 -8.21 -0.09
C ILE A 205 8.53 -9.18 0.52
N ASP A 206 9.81 -8.99 0.25
CA ASP A 206 10.93 -9.86 0.64
C ASP A 206 11.99 -9.13 1.48
N GLN A 207 11.71 -7.90 1.89
CA GLN A 207 12.48 -7.17 2.88
C GLN A 207 11.63 -6.93 4.13
N SER A 208 12.30 -6.93 5.27
CA SER A 208 11.68 -6.71 6.57
C SER A 208 12.44 -5.68 7.41
N LEU A 209 11.70 -4.92 8.20
CA LEU A 209 12.21 -4.07 9.27
C LEU A 209 11.69 -4.60 10.62
N THR A 210 12.55 -4.66 11.63
CA THR A 210 12.12 -4.99 13.00
C THR A 210 11.94 -3.72 13.82
N LEU A 211 10.72 -3.50 14.34
CA LEU A 211 10.47 -2.51 15.38
C LEU A 211 11.03 -3.02 16.69
N ARG A 212 11.78 -2.16 17.40
CA ARG A 212 12.33 -2.50 18.70
C ARG A 212 11.43 -1.92 19.79
N SER A 213 11.17 -2.71 20.81
CA SER A 213 10.61 -2.20 22.05
C SER A 213 11.58 -1.18 22.65
N PRO A 214 11.11 -0.04 23.16
CA PRO A 214 11.95 0.81 23.99
C PRO A 214 12.33 0.05 25.27
N ASP A 215 13.64 -0.06 25.54
CA ASP A 215 14.21 -0.63 26.77
C ASP A 215 13.77 0.13 28.03
#